data_AF-A0A226EE38-F1
#
_entry.id   AF-A0A226EE38-F1
#
_cell.length_a   1.000
_cell.length_b   1.000
_cell.length_c   1.000
_cell.angle_alpha   90.00
_cell.angle_beta   90.00
_cell.angle_gamma   90.00
#
_symmetry.space_group_name_H-M   'P 1'
#
loop_
_entity.id
_entity.type
_entity.pdbx_description
1 polymer ?
#
loop_
_entity_poly.entity_id
_entity_poly.type
_entity_poly.pdbx_seq_one_letter_code
_entity_poly.pdbx_strand_id
1 'polypeptide(L)'
;MDGGGSGLTLQLRGTLRGHNGWVTQIATNPKDENILISASRDRTLIVWKLTRNESNFGVPIKRLYGHSHFVSDVVLSSDGNFALSGSWDKTLRLWDLAAGKSTRRFEDHTKVRIDEEEDDDDDNGLLI
;
A
#
# COMPACT_ATOMS: atom_id res chain seq x y z
N MET A 1 -37.51 11.11 31.29
CA MET A 1 -36.15 10.56 31.50
C MET A 1 -36.02 9.35 30.59
N ASP A 2 -35.82 9.60 29.31
CA ASP A 2 -35.50 8.60 28.30
C ASP A 2 -34.12 8.95 27.76
N GLY A 3 -33.11 8.29 28.34
CA GLY A 3 -31.75 8.30 27.83
C GLY A 3 -31.70 7.57 26.49
N GLY A 4 -32.14 8.23 25.43
CA GLY A 4 -31.97 7.80 24.06
C GLY A 4 -30.52 7.99 23.62
N GLY A 5 -29.62 7.21 24.21
CA GLY A 5 -28.27 7.05 23.68
C GLY A 5 -28.37 6.33 22.34
N SER A 6 -28.52 7.07 21.24
CA SER A 6 -28.23 6.52 19.92
C SER A 6 -26.72 6.29 19.85
N GLY A 7 -26.27 5.17 20.42
CA GLY A 7 -24.90 4.73 20.30
C GLY A 7 -24.52 4.69 18.82
N LEU A 8 -23.36 5.25 18.49
CA LEU A 8 -22.82 5.24 17.14
C LEU A 8 -22.58 3.77 16.73
N THR A 9 -23.52 3.19 15.98
CA THR A 9 -23.40 1.81 15.47
C THR A 9 -22.86 1.84 14.05
N LEU A 10 -21.81 1.07 13.78
CA LEU A 10 -21.28 0.89 12.43
C LEU A 10 -22.21 -0.03 11.63
N GLN A 11 -22.53 0.38 10.41
CA GLN A 11 -23.36 -0.38 9.47
C GLN A 11 -22.61 -0.53 8.15
N LEU A 12 -22.73 -1.70 7.51
CA LEU A 12 -22.19 -1.91 6.16
C LEU A 12 -22.92 -1.00 5.17
N ARG A 13 -22.19 -0.10 4.51
CA ARG A 13 -22.75 0.89 3.56
C ARG A 13 -22.58 0.52 2.08
N GLY A 14 -21.86 -0.55 1.76
CA GLY A 14 -21.65 -0.98 0.38
C GLY A 14 -20.36 -1.74 0.19
N THR A 15 -20.04 -2.08 -1.07
CA THR A 15 -18.80 -2.80 -1.42
C THR A 15 -18.07 -2.12 -2.57
N LEU A 16 -16.75 -2.28 -2.61
CA LEU A 16 -15.89 -1.94 -3.76
C LEU A 16 -15.38 -3.27 -4.35
N ARG A 17 -15.61 -3.49 -5.65
CA ARG A 17 -15.26 -4.76 -6.33
C ARG A 17 -14.40 -4.48 -7.56
N GLY A 18 -13.29 -5.21 -7.71
CA GLY A 18 -12.38 -5.04 -8.85
C GLY A 18 -10.98 -5.62 -8.68
N HIS A 19 -10.54 -5.96 -7.47
CA HIS A 19 -9.33 -6.77 -7.27
C HIS A 19 -9.60 -8.26 -7.54
N ASN A 20 -8.62 -8.94 -8.12
CA ASN A 20 -8.66 -10.39 -8.42
C ASN A 20 -7.85 -11.22 -7.40
N GLY A 21 -7.53 -10.62 -6.26
CA GLY A 21 -6.78 -11.23 -5.17
C GLY A 21 -7.07 -10.50 -3.86
N TRP A 22 -6.51 -11.00 -2.77
CA TRP A 22 -6.73 -10.38 -1.46
C TRP A 22 -6.31 -8.92 -1.47
N VAL A 23 -7.17 -8.06 -0.91
CA VAL A 23 -6.83 -6.67 -0.61
C VAL A 23 -5.95 -6.69 0.63
N THR A 24 -4.72 -6.21 0.51
CA THR A 24 -3.70 -6.29 1.56
C THR A 24 -3.66 -5.03 2.41
N GLN A 25 -3.90 -3.87 1.79
CA GLN A 25 -3.88 -2.57 2.46
C GLN A 25 -4.83 -1.59 1.76
N ILE A 26 -5.32 -0.60 2.51
CA ILE A 26 -5.99 0.59 1.99
C ILE A 26 -5.30 1.89 2.47
N ALA A 27 -5.40 2.95 1.67
CA ALA A 27 -4.99 4.30 2.02
C ALA A 27 -6.07 5.31 1.59
N THR A 28 -6.44 6.22 2.48
CA THR A 28 -7.37 7.33 2.21
C THR A 28 -6.60 8.57 1.78
N ASN A 29 -7.15 9.33 0.83
CA ASN A 29 -6.50 10.56 0.41
C ASN A 29 -6.82 11.69 1.40
N PRO A 30 -5.79 12.32 2.01
CA PRO A 30 -6.00 13.36 3.02
C PRO A 30 -6.54 14.69 2.44
N LYS A 31 -6.48 14.89 1.12
CA LYS A 31 -6.95 16.11 0.42
C LYS A 31 -8.24 15.91 -0.37
N ASP A 32 -8.53 14.68 -0.79
CA ASP A 32 -9.78 14.34 -1.48
C ASP A 32 -10.44 13.13 -0.82
N GLU A 33 -11.44 13.38 0.01
CA GLU A 33 -12.21 12.32 0.71
C GLU A 33 -12.94 11.35 -0.23
N ASN A 34 -13.02 11.66 -1.53
CA ASN A 34 -13.63 10.78 -2.53
C ASN A 34 -12.62 9.82 -3.15
N ILE A 35 -11.34 9.91 -2.81
CA ILE A 35 -10.29 9.05 -3.34
C ILE A 35 -9.80 8.08 -2.26
N LEU A 36 -9.79 6.81 -2.63
CA LEU A 36 -9.22 5.73 -1.86
C LEU A 36 -8.29 4.91 -2.76
N ILE A 37 -7.21 4.39 -2.20
CA ILE A 37 -6.32 3.47 -2.89
C ILE A 37 -6.29 2.15 -2.14
N SER A 38 -6.33 1.03 -2.87
CA SER A 38 -6.14 -0.30 -2.31
C SER A 38 -4.97 -1.01 -2.98
N ALA A 39 -4.22 -1.78 -2.20
CA ALA A 39 -3.17 -2.70 -2.65
C ALA A 39 -3.67 -4.15 -2.61
N SER A 40 -3.13 -5.01 -3.48
CA SER A 40 -3.57 -6.40 -3.57
C SER A 40 -2.50 -7.41 -3.95
N ARG A 41 -2.76 -8.67 -3.58
CA ARG A 41 -2.05 -9.86 -4.08
C ARG A 41 -2.25 -10.11 -5.58
N ASP A 42 -3.17 -9.41 -6.23
CA ASP A 42 -3.24 -9.41 -7.70
C ASP A 42 -2.13 -8.58 -8.37
N ARG A 43 -1.15 -8.11 -7.58
CA ARG A 43 0.07 -7.39 -8.01
C ARG A 43 -0.20 -5.96 -8.49
N THR A 44 -1.39 -5.44 -8.19
CA THR A 44 -1.76 -4.08 -8.58
C THR A 44 -2.25 -3.27 -7.39
N LEU A 45 -2.32 -1.97 -7.62
CA LEU A 45 -3.13 -1.07 -6.83
C LEU A 45 -4.34 -0.62 -7.65
N ILE A 46 -5.43 -0.28 -6.98
CA ILE A 46 -6.58 0.39 -7.60
C ILE A 46 -6.81 1.72 -6.90
N VAL A 47 -6.98 2.78 -7.70
CA VAL A 47 -7.49 4.09 -7.27
C VAL A 47 -8.99 4.10 -7.50
N TRP A 48 -9.75 4.38 -6.46
CA TRP A 48 -11.21 4.39 -6.44
C TRP A 48 -11.73 5.81 -6.32
N LYS A 49 -12.83 6.09 -7.02
CA LYS A 49 -13.68 7.24 -6.74
C LYS A 49 -14.91 6.77 -5.95
N LEU A 50 -15.02 7.22 -4.71
CA LEU A 50 -16.14 6.91 -3.82
C LEU A 50 -17.36 7.72 -4.25
N THR A 51 -18.45 7.01 -4.56
CA THR A 51 -19.75 7.61 -4.92
C THR A 51 -20.75 7.53 -3.78
N ARG A 52 -20.46 6.72 -2.74
CA ARG A 52 -21.29 6.48 -1.55
C ARG A 52 -22.70 5.97 -1.86
N ASN A 53 -22.87 5.28 -2.99
CA ASN A 53 -24.10 4.55 -3.29
C ASN A 53 -24.13 3.22 -2.51
N GLU A 54 -25.27 2.89 -1.91
CA GLU A 54 -25.42 1.74 -1.00
C GLU A 54 -25.12 0.38 -1.65
N SER A 55 -25.41 0.25 -2.96
CA SER A 55 -25.19 -0.99 -3.70
C SER A 55 -23.79 -1.11 -4.31
N ASN A 56 -23.14 0.03 -4.59
CA ASN A 56 -21.80 0.11 -5.14
C ASN A 56 -21.12 1.39 -4.64
N PHE A 57 -20.28 1.25 -3.62
CA PHE A 57 -19.81 2.40 -2.83
C PHE A 57 -18.85 3.31 -3.59
N GLY A 58 -18.33 2.84 -4.72
CA GLY A 58 -17.38 3.57 -5.56
C GLY A 58 -16.94 2.77 -6.77
N VAL A 59 -16.30 3.44 -7.71
CA VAL A 59 -15.85 2.85 -8.97
C VAL A 59 -14.33 2.89 -9.08
N PRO A 60 -13.68 1.88 -9.68
CA PRO A 60 -12.26 1.94 -9.97
C PRO A 60 -12.05 2.96 -11.10
N ILE A 61 -11.25 3.99 -10.84
CA ILE A 61 -10.92 5.02 -11.85
C ILE A 61 -9.54 4.82 -12.46
N LYS A 62 -8.67 4.06 -11.78
CA LYS A 62 -7.33 3.74 -12.30
C LYS A 62 -6.82 2.45 -11.67
N ARG A 63 -6.11 1.64 -12.47
CA ARG A 63 -5.38 0.46 -11.99
C ARG A 63 -3.90 0.66 -12.25
N LEU A 64 -3.09 0.53 -11.21
CA LEU A 64 -1.65 0.78 -11.25
C LEU A 64 -0.93 -0.57 -11.37
N TYR A 65 -0.34 -0.79 -12.54
CA TYR A 65 0.42 -1.99 -12.88
C TYR A 65 1.92 -1.70 -12.79
N GLY A 66 2.70 -2.71 -12.41
CA GLY A 66 4.16 -2.65 -12.48
C GLY A 66 4.87 -3.55 -11.48
N HIS A 67 4.26 -3.85 -10.34
CA HIS A 67 4.83 -4.83 -9.43
C HIS A 67 4.75 -6.24 -10.04
N SER A 68 5.83 -7.01 -9.93
CA SER A 68 5.89 -8.38 -10.47
C SER A 68 5.42 -9.44 -9.48
N HIS A 69 5.22 -9.06 -8.22
CA HIS A 69 4.68 -9.88 -7.14
C HIS A 69 3.63 -9.12 -6.31
N PHE A 70 3.02 -9.80 -5.34
CA PHE A 70 2.02 -9.28 -4.42
C PHE A 70 2.41 -7.93 -3.83
N VAL A 71 1.50 -6.97 -3.88
CA VAL A 71 1.65 -5.70 -3.18
C VAL A 71 1.22 -5.92 -1.74
N SER A 72 2.14 -5.71 -0.80
CA SER A 72 1.87 -5.92 0.63
C SER A 72 1.29 -4.69 1.30
N ASP A 73 1.63 -3.50 0.81
CA ASP A 73 1.32 -2.25 1.50
C ASP A 73 1.19 -1.07 0.52
N VAL A 74 0.43 -0.05 0.91
CA VAL A 74 0.30 1.24 0.22
C VAL A 74 0.04 2.37 1.22
N VAL A 75 0.72 3.49 1.01
CA VAL A 75 0.49 4.76 1.72
C VAL A 75 0.31 5.91 0.74
N LEU A 76 -0.36 6.97 1.20
CA LEU A 76 -0.51 8.22 0.48
C LEU A 76 0.37 9.31 1.11
N SER A 77 0.97 10.12 0.25
CA SER A 77 1.63 11.36 0.63
C SER A 77 0.63 12.35 1.25
N SER A 78 1.12 13.23 2.12
CA SER A 78 0.27 14.21 2.85
C SER A 78 -0.44 15.21 1.94
N ASP A 79 0.08 15.46 0.74
CA ASP A 79 -0.56 16.29 -0.28
C ASP A 79 -1.56 15.51 -1.16
N GLY A 80 -1.64 14.19 -0.99
CA GLY A 80 -2.56 13.32 -1.71
C GLY A 80 -2.21 13.11 -3.18
N ASN A 81 -1.05 13.57 -3.66
CA ASN A 81 -0.69 13.50 -5.08
C ASN A 81 0.06 12.21 -5.43
N PHE A 82 0.77 11.63 -4.47
CA PHE A 82 1.57 10.43 -4.66
C PHE A 82 1.13 9.27 -3.77
N ALA A 83 1.19 8.06 -4.32
CA ALA A 83 1.15 6.82 -3.54
C ALA A 83 2.55 6.19 -3.50
N LEU A 84 2.89 5.55 -2.38
CA LEU A 84 4.06 4.69 -2.25
C LEU A 84 3.58 3.28 -1.93
N SER A 85 4.03 2.28 -2.70
CA SER A 85 3.66 0.89 -2.48
C SER A 85 4.87 0.01 -2.25
N GLY A 86 4.70 -1.01 -1.39
CA GLY A 86 5.68 -2.06 -1.17
C GLY A 86 5.21 -3.40 -1.70
N SER A 87 6.13 -4.17 -2.28
CA SER A 87 5.83 -5.48 -2.86
C SER A 87 6.88 -6.52 -2.50
N TRP A 88 6.41 -7.77 -2.56
CA TRP A 88 7.24 -8.96 -2.46
C TRP A 88 8.18 -9.14 -3.66
N ASP A 89 8.09 -8.29 -4.68
CA ASP A 89 9.10 -8.18 -5.75
C ASP A 89 10.39 -7.47 -5.30
N LYS A 90 10.51 -7.21 -3.99
CA LYS A 90 11.65 -6.56 -3.32
C LYS A 90 11.83 -5.10 -3.73
N THR A 91 10.78 -4.45 -4.22
CA THR A 91 10.83 -3.04 -4.60
C THR A 91 9.73 -2.22 -3.95
N LEU A 92 10.03 -0.94 -3.73
CA LEU A 92 9.02 0.08 -3.52
C LEU A 92 8.76 0.82 -4.84
N ARG A 93 7.54 1.31 -5.05
CA ARG A 93 7.20 2.15 -6.20
C ARG A 93 6.47 3.42 -5.76
N LEU A 94 6.95 4.56 -6.25
CA LEU A 94 6.25 5.84 -6.16
C LEU A 94 5.37 6.00 -7.40
N TRP A 95 4.13 6.41 -7.18
CA TRP A 95 3.12 6.61 -8.21
C TRP A 95 2.62 8.04 -8.16
N ASP A 96 2.65 8.73 -9.31
CA ASP A 96 1.93 9.99 -9.48
C ASP A 96 0.48 9.68 -9.84
N LEU A 97 -0.46 10.11 -9.01
CA LEU A 97 -1.88 9.79 -9.17
C LEU A 97 -2.55 10.58 -10.30
N ALA A 98 -2.09 11.81 -10.55
CA ALA A 98 -2.56 12.63 -11.66
C ALA A 98 -2.13 12.01 -12.99
N ALA A 99 -0.83 11.72 -13.14
CA ALA A 99 -0.27 11.11 -14.34
C ALA A 99 -0.68 9.64 -14.51
N GLY A 100 -0.93 8.93 -13.41
CA GLY A 100 -1.35 7.53 -13.41
C GLY A 100 -0.26 6.52 -13.74
N LYS A 101 1.00 6.86 -13.50
CA LYS A 101 2.16 6.01 -13.80
C LYS A 101 3.09 5.97 -12.60
N SER A 102 3.88 4.89 -12.53
CA SER A 102 5.00 4.84 -11.59
C SER A 102 6.05 5.86 -12.04
N THR A 103 6.45 6.74 -11.14
CA THR A 103 7.48 7.76 -11.39
C THR A 103 8.85 7.32 -10.89
N ARG A 104 8.88 6.40 -9.92
CA ARG A 104 10.14 5.89 -9.37
C ARG A 104 10.00 4.46 -8.85
N ARG A 105 11.09 3.70 -8.98
CA ARG A 105 11.28 2.37 -8.40
C ARG A 105 12.46 2.44 -7.44
N PHE A 106 12.30 1.88 -6.24
CA PHE A 106 13.35 1.75 -5.24
C PHE A 106 13.66 0.26 -5.10
N GLU A 107 14.93 -0.09 -5.29
CA GLU A 107 15.40 -1.47 -5.38
C GLU A 107 16.28 -1.82 -4.17
N ASP A 108 16.91 -2.99 -4.18
CA ASP A 108 17.89 -3.43 -3.17
C ASP A 108 17.34 -3.75 -1.76
N HIS A 109 16.01 -3.85 -1.60
CA HIS A 109 15.40 -4.44 -0.40
C HIS A 109 15.53 -5.98 -0.41
N THR A 110 16.75 -6.48 -0.63
CA THR A 110 17.07 -7.88 -0.45
C THR A 110 16.99 -8.21 1.03
N LYS A 111 16.35 -9.34 1.36
CA LYS A 111 16.49 -9.92 2.69
C LYS A 111 17.98 -10.11 2.91
N VAL A 112 18.58 -9.33 3.80
CA VAL A 112 19.98 -9.52 4.19
C VAL A 112 20.06 -10.94 4.72
N ARG A 113 20.76 -11.79 3.98
CA ARG A 113 21.19 -13.08 4.48
C ARG A 113 22.37 -12.73 5.36
N ILE A 114 22.16 -12.75 6.68
CA ILE A 114 23.29 -12.84 7.60
C ILE A 114 23.76 -14.27 7.41
N ASP A 115 24.71 -14.47 6.51
CA ASP A 115 25.57 -15.63 6.63
C ASP A 115 26.36 -15.37 7.92
N GLU A 116 26.28 -16.30 8.87
CA GLU A 116 27.05 -16.24 10.10
C GLU A 116 28.52 -16.03 9.70
N GLU A 117 29.10 -14.90 10.11
CA GLU A 117 30.55 -14.72 9.97
C GLU A 117 31.19 -15.69 10.97
N GLU A 118 31.96 -16.66 10.47
CA GLU A 118 32.95 -17.33 11.28
C GLU A 118 33.98 -16.26 11.64
N ASP A 119 34.03 -15.88 12.93
CA ASP A 119 35.10 -15.07 13.50
C ASP A 119 36.42 -15.85 13.32
N ASP A 120 37.18 -15.54 12.27
CA ASP A 120 38.59 -15.93 12.17
C ASP A 120 39.39 -15.04 13.15
N ASP A 121 39.50 -15.52 14.40
CA ASP A 121 40.47 -15.07 15.39
C ASP A 121 41.90 -15.37 14.88
N ASP A 122 42.45 -14.49 14.04
CA ASP A 122 43.90 -14.40 13.84
C ASP A 122 44.44 -13.16 14.57
N ASP A 123 44.70 -13.39 15.86
CA ASP A 123 45.68 -12.69 16.67
C ASP A 123 47.04 -12.67 15.92
N ASN A 124 47.38 -11.51 15.36
CA ASN A 124 48.77 -11.16 15.13
C ASN A 124 49.07 -9.79 15.73
N GLY A 125 49.20 -9.83 17.06
CA GLY A 125 50.25 -9.18 17.83
C GLY A 125 51.16 -8.21 17.08
N LEU A 126 50.98 -6.94 17.42
CA LEU A 126 51.98 -5.89 17.27
C LEU A 126 53.31 -6.33 17.94
N LEU A 127 54.40 -6.43 17.18
CA LEU A 127 55.76 -6.29 17.71
C LEU A 127 56.49 -5.23 16.88
N ILE A 128 56.76 -4.11 17.56
CA ILE A 128 57.74 -3.03 17.32
C ILE A 128 58.38 -2.87 15.93
#